data_AF-W2EMU0-F1
#
_entry.id   AF-W2EMU0-F1
#
_cell.length_a   1.000
_cell.length_b   1.000
_cell.length_c   1.000
_cell.angle_alpha   90.00
_cell.angle_beta   90.00
_cell.angle_gamma   90.00
#
_symmetry.space_group_name_H-M   'P 1'
#
loop_
_entity.id
_entity.type
_entity.pdbx_description
1 polymer ?
#
loop_
_entity_poly.entity_id
_entity_poly.type
_entity_poly.pdbx_seq_one_letter_code
_entity_poly.pdbx_strand_id
1 'polypeptide(L)'
;MPGFDHEMPINLIHNRPETAMELLRAVTGMKIPTFAAARVEAVDCTQPVPIEHRADSVVVLRDDSGAALMVVIVEVQQGRDTAKRFSWPVYVTALRSRLRCDTALLVICPDRTMARWCEKAIWLGMGGVITPWRRW
;
A
#
# COMPACT_ATOMS: atom_id res chain seq x y z
N MET A 1 -3.85 -22.08 -17.77
CA MET A 1 -4.18 -20.92 -18.62
C MET A 1 -5.45 -20.30 -18.09
N PRO A 2 -5.56 -18.97 -18.01
CA PRO A 2 -6.85 -18.36 -17.74
C PRO A 2 -7.84 -18.71 -18.87
N GLY A 3 -9.11 -18.92 -18.54
CA GLY A 3 -10.15 -19.20 -19.53
C GLY A 3 -10.71 -17.91 -20.14
N PHE A 4 -11.57 -18.05 -21.15
CA PHE A 4 -12.25 -16.94 -21.84
C PHE A 4 -12.90 -15.94 -20.88
N ASP A 5 -13.52 -16.44 -19.80
CA ASP A 5 -14.17 -15.61 -18.78
C ASP A 5 -13.21 -14.67 -18.04
N HIS A 6 -11.92 -15.01 -17.95
CA HIS A 6 -10.90 -14.15 -17.37
C HIS A 6 -10.31 -13.17 -18.39
N GLU A 7 -10.10 -13.62 -19.63
CA GLU A 7 -9.45 -12.82 -20.66
C GLU A 7 -10.38 -11.74 -21.24
N MET A 8 -11.67 -12.05 -21.41
CA MET A 8 -12.63 -11.12 -22.03
C MET A 8 -12.76 -9.79 -21.27
N PRO A 9 -12.93 -9.75 -19.93
CA PRO A 9 -12.98 -8.49 -19.19
C PRO A 9 -11.66 -7.70 -19.25
N ILE A 10 -10.52 -8.38 -19.27
CA ILE A 10 -9.20 -7.74 -19.37
C ILE A 10 -9.03 -7.10 -20.74
N ASN A 11 -9.38 -7.82 -21.81
CA ASN A 11 -9.32 -7.30 -23.18
C ASN A 11 -10.23 -6.09 -23.39
N LEU A 12 -11.41 -6.06 -22.76
CA LEU A 12 -12.30 -4.89 -22.77
C LEU A 12 -11.61 -3.65 -22.19
N ILE A 13 -10.93 -3.79 -21.04
CA ILE A 13 -10.21 -2.69 -20.40
C ILE A 13 -9.00 -2.27 -21.24
N HIS A 14 -8.25 -3.23 -21.80
CA HIS A 14 -7.10 -2.93 -22.66
C HIS A 14 -7.49 -2.14 -23.91
N ASN A 15 -8.61 -2.50 -24.55
CA ASN A 15 -9.08 -1.83 -25.75
C ASN A 15 -9.73 -0.48 -25.47
N ARG A 16 -10.33 -0.28 -24.28
CA ARG A 16 -10.97 0.99 -23.90
C ARG A 16 -10.80 1.27 -22.39
N PRO A 17 -9.66 1.84 -21.97
CA PRO A 17 -9.30 2.02 -20.55
C PRO A 17 -10.32 2.81 -19.73
N GLU A 18 -11.05 3.73 -20.36
CA GLU A 18 -12.13 4.51 -19.74
C GLU A 18 -13.23 3.63 -19.14
N THR A 19 -13.42 2.43 -19.70
CA THR A 19 -14.39 1.45 -19.21
C THR A 19 -14.13 1.06 -17.75
N ALA A 20 -12.88 1.04 -17.30
CA ALA A 20 -12.56 0.78 -15.88
C ALA A 20 -13.17 1.85 -14.96
N MET A 21 -13.18 3.11 -15.39
CA MET A 21 -13.77 4.22 -14.63
C MET A 21 -15.30 4.16 -14.67
N GLU A 22 -15.91 3.84 -15.80
CA GLU A 22 -17.36 3.66 -15.90
C GLU A 22 -17.86 2.54 -14.98
N LEU A 23 -17.17 1.38 -14.98
CA LEU A 23 -17.49 0.27 -14.09
C LEU A 23 -17.32 0.65 -12.61
N LEU A 24 -16.23 1.33 -12.27
CA LEU A 24 -15.99 1.78 -10.90
C LEU A 24 -17.10 2.72 -10.43
N ARG A 25 -17.52 3.68 -11.26
CA ARG A 25 -18.65 4.57 -10.96
C ARG A 25 -19.95 3.79 -10.78
N ALA A 26 -20.23 2.83 -11.66
CA ALA A 26 -21.46 2.05 -11.64
C ALA A 26 -21.58 1.20 -10.36
N VAL A 27 -20.50 0.56 -9.92
CA VAL A 27 -20.51 -0.34 -8.76
C VAL A 27 -20.48 0.43 -7.43
N THR A 28 -19.80 1.58 -7.39
CA THR A 28 -19.50 2.26 -6.12
C THR A 28 -20.25 3.58 -5.93
N GLY A 29 -20.88 4.10 -6.98
CA GLY A 29 -21.51 5.43 -6.99
C GLY A 29 -20.52 6.59 -6.82
N MET A 30 -19.20 6.32 -6.83
CA MET A 30 -18.19 7.32 -6.49
C MET A 30 -18.02 8.38 -7.59
N LYS A 31 -17.72 9.61 -7.15
CA LYS A 31 -17.30 10.70 -8.05
C LYS A 31 -15.85 10.48 -8.47
N ILE A 32 -15.68 10.12 -9.74
CA ILE A 32 -14.36 9.99 -10.36
C ILE A 32 -13.85 11.39 -10.72
N PRO A 33 -12.58 11.73 -10.41
CA PRO A 33 -11.98 13.00 -10.80
C PRO A 33 -12.06 13.23 -12.30
N THR A 34 -12.16 14.48 -12.75
CA THR A 34 -12.07 14.80 -14.18
C THR A 34 -10.68 14.43 -14.70
N PHE A 35 -10.61 13.74 -15.84
CA PHE A 35 -9.35 13.31 -16.46
C PHE A 35 -9.38 13.60 -17.96
N ALA A 36 -8.20 13.84 -18.55
CA ALA A 36 -8.07 14.15 -19.99
C ALA A 36 -7.89 12.89 -20.86
N ALA A 37 -7.34 11.81 -20.30
CA ALA A 37 -7.15 10.53 -20.98
C ALA A 37 -7.00 9.40 -19.95
N ALA A 38 -7.38 8.18 -20.34
CA ALA A 38 -7.07 6.95 -19.62
C ALA A 38 -6.18 6.07 -20.52
N ARG A 39 -5.17 5.42 -19.93
CA ARG A 39 -4.22 4.57 -20.66
C ARG A 39 -3.92 3.32 -19.84
N VAL A 40 -3.72 2.20 -20.52
CA VAL A 40 -3.11 1.03 -19.88
C VAL A 40 -1.61 1.26 -19.84
N GLU A 41 -1.06 1.36 -18.64
CA GLU A 41 0.38 1.44 -18.41
C GLU A 41 0.86 0.06 -17.93
N ALA A 42 1.94 -0.43 -18.54
CA ALA A 42 2.62 -1.62 -18.04
C ALA A 42 3.36 -1.24 -16.74
N VAL A 43 2.72 -1.48 -15.60
CA VAL A 43 3.34 -1.27 -14.28
C VAL A 43 3.90 -2.60 -13.81
N ASP A 44 5.21 -2.78 -13.97
CA ASP A 44 5.89 -3.82 -13.20
C ASP A 44 5.79 -3.43 -11.71
N CYS A 45 5.01 -4.20 -10.96
CA CYS A 45 4.80 -3.98 -9.53
C CYS A 45 5.91 -4.61 -8.68
N THR A 46 6.98 -5.14 -9.30
CA THR A 46 8.15 -5.61 -8.57
C THR A 46 8.89 -4.43 -7.94
N GLN A 47 9.14 -4.52 -6.62
CA GLN A 47 9.99 -3.55 -5.96
C GLN A 47 11.45 -3.91 -6.26
N PRO A 48 12.23 -3.06 -6.96
CA PRO A 48 13.59 -3.40 -7.39
C PRO A 48 14.60 -3.47 -6.22
N VAL A 49 14.22 -2.99 -5.03
CA VAL A 49 15.04 -3.03 -3.81
C VAL A 49 14.20 -3.63 -2.67
N PRO A 50 14.70 -4.65 -1.94
CA PRO A 50 13.96 -5.24 -0.82
C PRO A 50 13.64 -4.20 0.26
N ILE A 51 12.47 -4.31 0.86
CA ILE A 51 11.94 -3.38 1.87
C ILE A 51 12.87 -3.31 3.09
N GLU A 52 13.49 -4.42 3.44
CA GLU A 52 14.46 -4.55 4.53
C GLU A 52 15.71 -3.66 4.31
N HIS A 53 15.99 -3.25 3.06
CA HIS A 53 17.09 -2.31 2.75
C HIS A 53 16.64 -0.84 2.73
N ARG A 54 15.34 -0.56 2.84
CA ARG A 54 14.79 0.81 2.86
C ARG A 54 14.16 1.21 4.18
N ALA A 55 13.64 0.25 4.93
CA ALA A 55 13.13 0.47 6.28
C ALA A 55 14.28 0.45 7.28
N ASP A 56 14.15 1.22 8.37
CA ASP A 56 15.18 1.23 9.41
C ASP A 56 15.25 -0.12 10.15
N SER A 57 14.10 -0.80 10.33
CA SER A 57 14.07 -2.19 10.80
C SER A 57 12.77 -2.90 10.43
N VAL A 58 12.83 -4.23 10.33
CA VAL A 58 11.67 -5.11 10.15
C VAL A 58 11.76 -6.25 11.17
N VAL A 59 10.75 -6.37 12.02
CA VAL A 59 10.63 -7.43 13.02
C VAL A 59 9.53 -8.40 12.57
N VAL A 60 9.84 -9.69 12.53
CA VAL A 60 8.88 -10.74 12.18
C VAL A 60 8.67 -11.65 13.39
N LEU A 61 7.46 -11.64 13.94
CA LEU A 61 7.03 -12.59 14.96
C LEU A 61 6.72 -13.93 14.28
N ARG A 62 7.29 -15.01 14.81
CA ARG A 62 7.07 -16.38 14.31
C ARG A 62 6.58 -17.29 15.42
N ASP A 63 5.78 -18.29 15.06
CA ASP A 63 5.44 -19.40 15.95
C ASP A 63 6.58 -20.43 16.03
N ASP A 64 6.38 -21.47 16.84
CA ASP A 64 7.34 -22.55 17.03
C ASP A 64 7.62 -23.37 15.75
N SER A 65 6.70 -23.33 14.77
CA SER A 65 6.90 -23.96 13.46
C SER A 65 7.69 -23.07 12.49
N GLY A 66 7.95 -21.82 12.88
CA GLY A 66 8.59 -20.80 12.06
C GLY A 66 7.63 -20.04 11.14
N ALA A 67 6.31 -20.23 11.24
CA ALA A 67 5.35 -19.48 10.44
C ALA A 67 5.24 -18.03 10.94
N ALA A 68 5.14 -17.06 10.02
CA ALA A 68 5.04 -15.65 10.38
C ALA A 68 3.64 -15.32 10.91
N LEU A 69 3.56 -14.79 12.13
CA LEU A 69 2.32 -14.39 12.80
C LEU A 69 2.01 -12.90 12.61
N MET A 70 3.05 -12.06 12.68
CA MET A 70 2.93 -10.62 12.54
C MET A 70 4.26 -10.02 12.09
N VAL A 71 4.19 -8.90 11.37
CA VAL A 71 5.35 -8.09 10.98
C VAL A 71 5.19 -6.69 11.58
N VAL A 72 6.28 -6.14 12.12
CA VAL A 72 6.35 -4.74 12.54
C VAL A 72 7.48 -4.08 11.78
N ILE A 73 7.14 -3.10 10.96
CA ILE A 73 8.10 -2.22 10.29
C ILE A 73 8.38 -1.06 11.24
N VAL A 74 9.66 -0.77 11.50
CA VAL A 74 10.08 0.32 12.38
C VAL A 74 10.79 1.38 11.56
N GLU A 75 10.37 2.63 11.76
CA GLU A 75 10.96 3.81 11.13
C GLU A 75 11.24 4.89 12.17
N VAL A 76 12.38 5.56 12.07
CA VAL A 76 12.78 6.68 12.92
C VAL A 76 12.62 7.96 12.13
N GLN A 77 11.66 8.80 12.51
CA GLN A 77 11.35 10.03 11.79
C GLN A 77 11.72 11.27 12.59
N GLN A 78 12.76 11.97 12.15
CA GLN A 78 13.29 13.18 12.80
C GLN A 78 12.68 14.49 12.29
N GLY A 79 12.04 14.46 11.11
CA GLY A 79 11.50 15.63 10.43
C GLY A 79 10.24 15.30 9.64
N ARG A 80 9.48 16.30 9.21
CA ARG A 80 8.33 16.05 8.35
C ARG A 80 8.82 15.68 6.95
N ASP A 81 8.52 14.48 6.50
CA ASP A 81 8.83 14.02 5.15
C ASP A 81 7.56 13.51 4.47
N THR A 82 6.96 14.34 3.63
CA THR A 82 5.73 13.99 2.91
C THR A 82 5.90 12.81 1.96
N ALA A 83 7.12 12.50 1.50
CA ALA A 83 7.37 11.35 0.64
C ALA A 83 7.10 10.02 1.38
N LYS A 84 7.28 10.00 2.71
CA LYS A 84 6.97 8.83 3.55
C LYS A 84 5.51 8.43 3.50
N ARG A 85 4.59 9.34 3.19
CA ARG A 85 3.16 9.02 2.99
C ARG A 85 2.93 8.12 1.76
N PHE A 86 3.88 8.04 0.84
CA PHE A 86 3.83 7.15 -0.32
C PHE A 86 4.72 5.92 -0.15
N SER A 87 5.90 6.04 0.47
CA SER A 87 6.80 4.90 0.66
C SER A 87 6.41 3.96 1.80
N TRP A 88 5.86 4.46 2.91
CA TRP A 88 5.45 3.59 4.03
C TRP A 88 4.34 2.59 3.64
N PRO A 89 3.29 2.98 2.88
CA PRO A 89 2.32 2.02 2.39
C PRO A 89 2.92 0.87 1.58
N VAL A 90 3.88 1.20 0.71
CA VAL A 90 4.59 0.26 -0.13
C VAL A 90 5.28 -0.81 0.71
N TYR A 91 5.84 -0.44 1.87
CA TYR A 91 6.47 -1.39 2.79
C TYR A 91 5.44 -2.31 3.46
N VAL A 92 4.36 -1.73 3.99
CA VAL A 92 3.30 -2.47 4.70
C VAL A 92 2.64 -3.49 3.79
N THR A 93 2.21 -3.07 2.60
CA THR A 93 1.45 -3.93 1.69
C THR A 93 2.31 -5.03 1.08
N ALA A 94 3.58 -4.74 0.78
CA ALA A 94 4.46 -5.75 0.20
C ALA A 94 4.93 -6.77 1.24
N LEU A 95 5.23 -6.39 2.48
CA LEU A 95 5.51 -7.36 3.55
C LEU A 95 4.27 -8.19 3.90
N ARG A 96 3.08 -7.57 3.95
CA ARG A 96 1.81 -8.31 4.12
C ARG A 96 1.59 -9.33 3.00
N SER A 97 1.84 -8.95 1.75
CA SER A 97 1.70 -9.85 0.59
C SER A 97 2.70 -11.00 0.65
N ARG A 98 3.97 -10.71 0.95
CA ARG A 98 5.06 -11.69 1.00
C ARG A 98 4.94 -12.68 2.15
N LEU A 99 4.62 -12.19 3.35
CA LEU A 99 4.59 -13.00 4.58
C LEU A 99 3.19 -13.48 4.96
N ARG A 100 2.15 -13.01 4.27
CA ARG A 100 0.75 -13.46 4.41
C ARG A 100 0.20 -13.34 5.84
N CYS A 101 0.68 -12.36 6.59
CA CYS A 101 0.25 -12.09 7.96
C CYS A 101 -0.01 -10.59 8.19
N ASP A 102 -0.44 -10.23 9.40
CA ASP A 102 -0.70 -8.84 9.77
C ASP A 102 0.61 -8.04 9.85
N THR A 103 0.58 -6.84 9.27
CA THR A 103 1.76 -5.97 9.19
C THR A 103 1.41 -4.61 9.75
N ALA A 104 2.16 -4.19 10.77
CA ALA A 104 2.06 -2.89 11.39
C ALA A 104 3.24 -2.00 10.99
N LEU A 105 3.00 -0.69 10.94
CA LEU A 105 4.03 0.33 10.85
C LEU A 105 4.14 1.05 12.19
N LEU A 106 5.31 0.99 12.81
CA LEU A 106 5.67 1.73 14.02
C LEU A 106 6.64 2.86 13.64
N VAL A 107 6.28 4.10 13.97
CA VAL A 107 7.16 5.25 13.75
C VAL A 107 7.62 5.80 15.09
N ILE A 108 8.94 5.84 15.28
CA ILE A 108 9.62 6.43 16.43
C ILE A 108 9.91 7.89 16.10
N CYS A 109 9.45 8.80 16.97
CA CYS A 109 9.53 10.23 16.77
C CYS A 109 10.30 10.91 17.92
N PRO A 110 11.02 12.01 17.67
CA PRO A 110 11.78 12.72 18.70
C PRO A 110 10.87 13.44 19.71
N ASP A 111 9.65 13.80 19.31
CA ASP A 111 8.71 14.53 20.15
C ASP A 111 7.25 14.27 19.78
N ARG A 112 6.34 14.82 20.60
CA ARG A 112 4.89 14.66 20.44
C ARG A 112 4.33 15.35 19.20
N THR A 113 4.95 16.44 18.76
CA THR A 113 4.51 17.20 17.58
C THR A 113 4.77 16.39 16.32
N MET A 114 5.92 15.73 16.24
CA MET A 114 6.26 14.83 15.15
C MET A 114 5.38 13.58 15.18
N ALA A 115 5.17 12.97 16.35
CA ALA A 115 4.28 11.81 16.50
C ALA A 115 2.86 12.09 15.99
N ARG A 116 2.28 13.25 16.34
CA ARG A 116 0.95 13.69 15.83
C ARG A 116 0.91 13.91 14.32
N TRP A 117 2.05 14.23 13.70
CA TRP A 117 2.14 14.35 12.26
C TRP A 117 2.23 12.96 11.60
N CYS A 118 3.04 12.06 12.16
CA CYS A 118 3.22 10.69 11.67
C CYS A 118 1.97 9.82 11.82
N GLU A 119 1.20 9.95 12.90
CA GLU A 119 0.03 9.10 13.18
C GLU A 119 -1.17 9.35 12.23
N LYS A 120 -1.13 10.42 11.44
CA LYS A 120 -2.23 10.75 10.53
C LYS A 120 -2.40 9.66 9.47
N ALA A 121 -3.57 9.02 9.51
CA ALA A 121 -3.99 8.01 8.55
C ALA A 121 -3.57 8.36 7.11
N ILE A 122 -2.99 7.37 6.44
CA ILE A 122 -2.52 7.45 5.07
C ILE A 122 -3.58 6.80 4.19
N TRP A 123 -4.30 7.65 3.45
CA TRP A 123 -5.29 7.21 2.48
C TRP A 123 -4.58 6.76 1.20
N LEU A 124 -4.83 5.52 0.79
CA LEU A 124 -4.24 4.92 -0.43
C LEU A 124 -5.10 5.16 -1.67
N GLY A 125 -6.18 5.93 -1.53
CA GLY A 125 -7.22 6.08 -2.52
C GLY A 125 -8.56 5.54 -2.01
N MET A 126 -9.43 5.13 -2.92
CA MET A 126 -10.80 4.73 -2.63
C MET A 126 -10.84 3.42 -1.82
N GLY A 127 -11.02 3.53 -0.50
CA GLY A 127 -11.26 2.40 0.42
C GLY A 127 -10.02 1.83 1.14
N GLY A 128 -8.81 2.24 0.75
CA GLY A 128 -7.57 1.81 1.40
C GLY A 128 -7.07 2.80 2.43
N VAL A 129 -6.80 2.35 3.66
CA VAL A 129 -6.20 3.17 4.72
C VAL A 129 -5.12 2.40 5.45
N ILE A 130 -4.01 3.08 5.74
CA ILE A 130 -2.99 2.62 6.68
C ILE A 130 -2.90 3.62 7.81
N THR A 131 -3.05 3.13 9.04
CA THR A 131 -2.90 3.94 10.25
C THR A 131 -1.62 3.52 10.96
N PRO A 132 -0.57 4.38 10.98
CA PRO A 132 0.64 4.08 11.71
C PRO A 132 0.39 3.97 13.22
N TRP A 133 1.07 3.04 13.87
CA TRP A 133 1.08 2.89 15.33
C TRP A 133 2.04 3.89 15.97
N ARG A 134 1.67 4.40 17.15
CA ARG A 134 2.46 5.34 17.96
C ARG A 134 2.84 4.72 19.31
N ARG A 135 4.05 4.98 19.77
CA ARG A 135 4.43 4.80 21.19
C ARG A 135 5.34 5.96 21.63
N TRP A 136 5.09 6.47 22.85
CA TRP A 136 5.83 7.55 23.49
C TRP A 136 7.11 7.04 24.15
#